data_AF-A0A1U7CJH0-F1
#
_entry.id   AF-A0A1U7CJH0-F1
#
_cell.length_a   1.000
_cell.length_b   1.000
_cell.length_c   1.000
_cell.angle_alpha   90.00
_cell.angle_beta   90.00
_cell.angle_gamma   90.00
#
_symmetry.space_group_name_H-M   'P 1'
#
loop_
_entity.id
_entity.type
_entity.pdbx_description
1 polymer ?
#
loop_
_entity_poly.entity_id
_entity_poly.type
_entity_poly.pdbx_seq_one_letter_code
_entity_poly.pdbx_strand_id
1 'polypeptide(L)'
;MFKRSLMVLIAFVACVVLAMTYPVRSISTWIDPVSGSVKFETSWLFIPTRTRIETSELERWIVAHEGCHNPQWHFLNENYRLISGRFAGCGVGRTPKIFPIHAGDSNTRFVHVATDAEIVEFVRAMRSGTPDEQERAVDEAGKILERGYGSPTAAPAGPS
;
A
#
# COMPACT_ATOMS: atom_id res chain seq x y z
N MET A 1 14.15 -1.09 55.74
CA MET A 1 14.82 -0.53 54.53
C MET A 1 14.59 -1.38 53.28
N PHE A 2 14.60 -2.72 53.36
CA PHE A 2 14.45 -3.64 52.23
C PHE A 2 13.24 -3.37 51.29
N LYS A 3 12.06 -3.03 51.84
CA LYS A 3 10.84 -2.76 51.05
C LYS A 3 10.94 -1.52 50.15
N ARG A 4 11.65 -0.46 50.58
CA ARG A 4 11.82 0.78 49.79
C ARG A 4 12.79 0.57 48.63
N SER A 5 13.91 -0.12 48.87
CA SER A 5 14.87 -0.47 47.82
C SER A 5 14.27 -1.38 46.75
N LEU A 6 13.43 -2.34 47.15
CA LEU A 6 12.72 -3.22 46.22
C LEU A 6 11.71 -2.44 45.35
N MET A 7 10.93 -1.52 45.94
CA MET A 7 10.01 -0.67 45.17
C MET A 7 10.74 0.22 44.16
N VAL A 8 11.89 0.80 44.54
CA VAL A 8 12.71 1.61 43.62
C VAL A 8 13.26 0.77 42.48
N LEU A 9 13.74 -0.46 42.76
CA LEU A 9 14.23 -1.36 41.72
C LEU A 9 13.13 -1.75 40.74
N ILE A 10 11.93 -2.10 41.22
CA ILE A 10 10.78 -2.44 40.37
C ILE A 10 10.39 -1.25 39.50
N ALA A 11 10.31 -0.05 40.08
CA ALA A 11 10.00 1.17 39.33
C ALA A 11 11.04 1.44 38.24
N PHE A 12 12.33 1.32 38.57
CA PHE A 12 13.42 1.50 37.60
C PHE A 12 13.33 0.50 36.44
N VAL A 13 13.14 -0.79 36.75
CA VAL A 13 12.98 -1.83 35.72
C VAL A 13 11.76 -1.55 34.85
N ALA A 14 10.63 -1.17 35.45
CA ALA A 14 9.42 -0.81 34.70
C ALA A 14 9.67 0.39 33.76
N CYS A 15 10.35 1.44 34.22
CA CYS A 15 10.71 2.59 33.41
C CYS A 15 11.62 2.19 32.23
N VAL A 16 12.63 1.34 32.46
CA VAL A 16 13.52 0.87 31.38
C VAL A 16 12.76 0.04 30.35
N VAL A 17 11.88 -0.86 30.79
CA VAL A 17 11.06 -1.69 29.90
C VAL A 17 10.13 -0.81 29.06
N LEU A 18 9.44 0.16 29.68
CA LEU A 18 8.58 1.11 28.97
C LEU A 18 9.36 1.95 27.95
N ALA A 19 10.53 2.47 28.34
CA ALA A 19 11.41 3.20 27.42
C ALA A 19 11.82 2.33 26.22
N MET A 20 12.15 1.06 26.43
CA MET A 20 12.53 0.13 25.36
C MET A 20 11.40 -0.20 24.37
N THR A 21 10.15 0.08 24.74
CA THR A 21 8.96 -0.04 23.87
C THR A 21 8.62 1.24 23.11
N TYR A 22 9.38 2.31 23.30
CA TYR A 22 9.14 3.56 22.60
C TYR A 22 9.57 3.45 21.13
N PRO A 23 8.71 3.83 20.16
CA PRO A 23 9.06 3.81 18.74
C PRO A 23 10.04 4.95 18.42
N VAL A 24 11.21 4.61 17.85
CA VAL A 24 12.20 5.60 17.40
C VAL A 24 12.02 5.96 15.93
N ARG A 25 11.51 5.02 15.15
CA ARG A 25 11.22 5.20 13.74
C ARG A 25 9.89 4.53 13.44
N SER A 26 9.04 5.20 12.67
CA SER A 26 7.88 4.57 12.06
C SER A 26 7.84 4.81 10.56
N ILE A 27 7.20 3.90 9.85
CA ILE A 27 6.93 3.99 8.42
C ILE A 27 5.45 3.75 8.23
N SER A 28 4.72 4.80 7.88
CA SER A 28 3.31 4.76 7.56
C SER A 28 3.14 4.55 6.07
N THR A 29 2.43 3.49 5.70
CA THR A 29 2.09 3.16 4.32
C THR A 29 0.67 3.63 4.03
N TRP A 30 0.51 4.31 2.91
CA TRP A 30 -0.77 4.81 2.41
C TRP A 30 -0.92 4.35 0.97
N ILE A 31 -2.15 4.11 0.53
CA ILE A 31 -2.46 3.76 -0.86
C ILE A 31 -3.57 4.65 -1.37
N ASP A 32 -3.49 5.02 -2.65
CA ASP A 32 -4.61 5.62 -3.34
C ASP A 32 -5.57 4.52 -3.81
N PRO A 33 -6.85 4.51 -3.39
CA PRO A 33 -7.79 3.45 -3.69
C PRO A 33 -8.19 3.39 -5.17
N VAL A 34 -7.85 4.39 -5.99
CA VAL A 34 -8.26 4.48 -7.40
C VAL A 34 -7.15 4.03 -8.34
N SER A 35 -5.94 4.55 -8.14
CA SER A 35 -4.78 4.27 -8.99
C SER A 35 -3.90 3.14 -8.45
N GLY A 36 -3.97 2.86 -7.15
CA GLY A 36 -3.08 1.90 -6.49
C GLY A 36 -1.67 2.43 -6.27
N SER A 37 -1.42 3.74 -6.45
CA SER A 37 -0.17 4.37 -6.04
C SER A 37 0.02 4.30 -4.53
N VAL A 38 1.28 4.27 -4.08
CA VAL A 38 1.62 4.10 -2.67
C VAL A 38 2.43 5.28 -2.17
N LYS A 39 2.13 5.74 -0.97
CA LYS A 39 2.89 6.77 -0.26
C LYS A 39 3.46 6.17 1.03
N PHE A 40 4.75 6.32 1.21
CA PHE A 40 5.47 5.96 2.43
C PHE A 40 5.90 7.22 3.16
N GLU A 41 5.49 7.34 4.42
CA GLU A 41 5.90 8.43 5.30
C GLU A 41 6.77 7.86 6.42
N THR A 42 8.04 8.24 6.45
CA THR A 42 8.98 7.84 7.50
C THR A 42 9.06 8.94 8.55
N SER A 43 8.77 8.57 9.79
CA SER A 43 8.87 9.45 10.95
C SER A 43 9.98 8.98 11.88
N TRP A 44 10.71 9.92 12.47
CA TRP A 44 11.65 9.68 13.56
C TRP A 44 11.16 10.38 14.81
N LEU A 45 10.98 9.64 15.90
CA LEU A 45 10.41 10.18 17.14
C LEU A 45 9.13 11.00 16.89
N PHE A 46 8.24 10.48 16.04
CA PHE A 46 6.98 11.12 15.60
C PHE A 46 7.10 12.36 14.71
N ILE A 47 8.32 12.79 14.36
CA ILE A 47 8.54 13.89 13.42
C ILE A 47 8.66 13.29 12.01
N PRO A 48 7.79 13.66 11.05
CA PRO A 48 7.94 13.25 9.66
C PRO A 48 9.29 13.74 9.12
N THR A 49 10.09 12.82 8.60
CA THR A 49 11.44 13.12 8.08
C THR A 49 11.57 12.91 6.59
N ARG A 50 10.81 11.97 6.03
CA ARG A 50 10.89 11.62 4.62
C ARG A 50 9.58 11.08 4.10
N THR A 51 9.14 11.61 2.98
CA THR A 51 7.99 11.08 2.22
C THR A 51 8.48 10.57 0.88
N ARG A 52 8.04 9.37 0.49
CA ARG A 52 8.29 8.77 -0.81
C ARG A 52 6.96 8.35 -1.43
N ILE A 53 6.74 8.70 -2.68
CA ILE A 53 5.57 8.28 -3.45
C ILE A 53 6.05 7.34 -4.55
N GLU A 54 5.38 6.19 -4.67
CA GLU A 54 5.53 5.22 -5.73
C GLU A 54 4.27 5.29 -6.60
N THR A 55 4.40 5.99 -7.73
CA THR A 55 3.32 6.20 -8.70
C THR A 55 3.12 4.95 -9.55
N SER A 56 1.90 4.41 -9.55
CA SER A 56 1.50 3.25 -10.33
C SER A 56 1.39 3.58 -11.83
N GLU A 57 1.44 2.57 -12.70
CA GLU A 57 1.20 2.78 -14.14
C GLU A 57 -0.22 3.25 -14.40
N LEU A 58 -1.19 2.81 -13.58
CA LEU A 58 -2.57 3.28 -13.68
C LEU A 58 -2.68 4.78 -13.36
N GLU A 59 -1.96 5.29 -12.36
CA GLU A 59 -1.91 6.74 -12.11
C GLU A 59 -1.33 7.49 -13.31
N ARG A 60 -0.24 6.97 -13.91
CA ARG A 60 0.36 7.61 -15.09
C ARG A 60 -0.60 7.62 -16.27
N TRP A 61 -1.33 6.52 -16.50
CA TRP A 61 -2.37 6.46 -17.52
C TRP A 61 -3.47 7.48 -17.25
N ILE A 62 -3.97 7.56 -16.00
CA ILE A 62 -4.99 8.54 -15.59
C ILE A 62 -4.51 9.97 -15.87
N VAL A 63 -3.30 10.32 -15.45
CA VAL A 63 -2.74 11.67 -15.66
C VAL A 63 -2.55 11.96 -17.15
N ALA A 64 -2.11 10.98 -17.95
CA ALA A 64 -1.95 11.15 -19.39
C ALA A 64 -3.31 11.35 -20.09
N HIS A 65 -4.37 10.68 -19.64
CA HIS A 65 -5.69 10.71 -20.27
C HIS A 65 -6.57 11.89 -19.79
N GLU A 66 -6.52 12.23 -18.51
CA GLU A 66 -7.37 13.25 -17.88
C GLU A 66 -6.63 14.55 -17.56
N GLY A 67 -5.31 14.60 -17.75
CA GLY A 67 -4.45 15.76 -17.49
C GLY A 67 -4.08 15.97 -16.02
N CYS A 68 -4.81 15.35 -15.08
CA CYS A 68 -4.48 15.40 -13.66
C CYS A 68 -5.07 14.22 -12.88
N HIS A 69 -4.51 13.94 -11.71
CA HIS A 69 -5.08 13.03 -10.72
C HIS A 69 -4.83 13.59 -9.33
N ASN A 70 -5.84 13.57 -8.46
CA ASN A 70 -5.70 13.96 -7.06
C ASN A 70 -5.82 12.71 -6.17
N PRO A 71 -4.70 12.19 -5.64
CA PRO A 71 -4.70 10.95 -4.87
C PRO A 71 -5.49 11.08 -3.55
N GLN A 72 -6.35 10.11 -3.27
CA GLN A 72 -7.09 10.00 -2.02
C GLN A 72 -6.39 9.03 -1.06
N TRP A 73 -5.32 9.49 -0.43
CA TRP A 73 -4.48 8.62 0.41
C TRP A 73 -5.25 7.96 1.56
N HIS A 74 -5.36 6.64 1.51
CA HIS A 74 -5.90 5.82 2.58
C HIS A 74 -4.78 5.12 3.34
N PHE A 75 -4.80 5.23 4.67
CA PHE A 75 -3.80 4.59 5.54
C PHE A 75 -3.97 3.07 5.49
N LEU A 76 -2.87 2.34 5.29
CA LEU A 76 -2.84 0.87 5.23
C LEU A 76 -2.30 0.25 6.50
N ASN A 77 -1.08 0.64 6.85
CA ASN A 77 -0.36 0.09 8.00
C ASN A 77 0.74 1.06 8.43
N GLU A 78 1.22 0.84 9.64
CA GLU A 78 2.41 1.47 10.16
C GLU A 78 3.33 0.42 10.77
N ASN A 79 4.60 0.48 10.38
CA ASN A 79 5.65 -0.36 10.92
C ASN A 79 6.56 0.49 11.79
N TYR A 80 6.89 -0.01 12.99
CA TYR A 80 7.69 0.67 13.98
C TYR A 80 9.01 -0.06 14.19
N ARG A 81 10.07 0.71 14.43
CA ARG A 81 11.29 0.23 15.07
C ARG A 81 11.36 0.85 16.46
N LEU A 82 11.46 0.00 17.47
CA LEU A 82 11.52 0.40 18.88
C LEU A 82 12.95 0.78 19.28
N ILE A 83 13.13 1.48 20.42
CA ILE A 83 14.46 1.73 21.00
C ILE A 83 15.24 0.43 21.17
N SER A 84 14.56 -0.66 21.57
CA SER A 84 15.14 -2.01 21.66
C SER A 84 15.64 -2.59 20.34
N GLY A 85 15.41 -1.92 19.20
CA GLY A 85 15.74 -2.41 17.86
C GLY A 85 14.72 -3.40 17.28
N ARG A 86 13.76 -3.86 18.09
CA ARG A 86 12.66 -4.74 17.65
C ARG A 86 11.73 -4.03 16.67
N PHE A 87 11.13 -4.82 15.79
CA PHE A 87 10.09 -4.38 14.88
C PHE A 87 8.72 -4.70 15.46
N ALA A 88 7.78 -3.78 15.28
CA ALA A 88 6.37 -3.96 15.57
C ALA A 88 5.56 -3.41 14.39
N GLY A 89 4.33 -3.87 14.21
CA GLY A 89 3.46 -3.38 13.13
C GLY A 89 2.03 -3.27 13.60
N CYS A 90 1.31 -2.30 13.06
CA CYS A 90 -0.13 -2.17 13.19
C CYS A 90 -0.73 -2.04 11.80
N GLY A 91 -1.63 -2.96 11.45
CA GLY A 91 -2.41 -2.87 10.22
C GLY A 91 -3.80 -2.32 10.52
N VAL A 92 -4.36 -1.58 9.56
CA VAL A 92 -5.78 -1.24 9.60
C VAL A 92 -6.56 -2.42 9.03
N GLY A 93 -7.62 -2.86 9.72
CA GLY A 93 -8.43 -4.01 9.29
C GLY A 93 -9.27 -3.82 8.02
N ARG A 94 -9.00 -2.79 7.20
CA ARG A 94 -9.73 -2.50 5.95
C ARG A 94 -8.77 -2.06 4.86
N THR A 95 -8.20 -3.06 4.18
CA THR A 95 -7.43 -2.84 2.96
C THR A 95 -8.36 -2.31 1.84
N PRO A 96 -8.00 -1.25 1.11
CA PRO A 96 -8.80 -0.76 -0.01
C PRO A 96 -8.98 -1.81 -1.10
N LYS A 97 -10.12 -1.72 -1.80
CA LYS A 97 -10.54 -2.73 -2.79
C LYS A 97 -9.53 -2.92 -3.94
N ILE A 98 -8.77 -1.88 -4.30
CA ILE A 98 -7.73 -1.96 -5.35
C ILE A 98 -6.54 -2.83 -4.99
N PHE A 99 -6.36 -3.22 -3.73
CA PHE A 99 -5.15 -3.89 -3.26
C PHE A 99 -4.76 -5.16 -4.03
N PRO A 100 -5.69 -6.04 -4.47
CA PRO A 100 -5.36 -7.18 -5.32
C PRO A 100 -4.72 -6.77 -6.66
N ILE A 101 -5.12 -5.62 -7.22
CA ILE A 101 -4.55 -5.08 -8.46
C ILE A 101 -3.24 -4.34 -8.18
N HIS A 102 -3.07 -3.73 -7.01
CA HIS A 102 -1.79 -3.14 -6.60
C HIS A 102 -0.70 -4.20 -6.37
N ALA A 103 -1.05 -5.39 -5.88
CA ALA A 103 -0.08 -6.40 -5.49
C ALA A 103 0.79 -6.87 -6.68
N GLY A 104 2.11 -6.72 -6.54
CA GLY A 104 3.10 -7.14 -7.55
C GLY A 104 3.04 -6.29 -8.82
N ASP A 105 3.11 -6.96 -9.98
CA ASP A 105 3.07 -6.30 -11.30
C ASP A 105 1.64 -6.16 -11.86
N SER A 106 0.61 -6.53 -11.10
CA SER A 106 -0.76 -6.64 -11.60
C SER A 106 -1.31 -5.30 -12.11
N ASN A 107 -0.96 -4.19 -11.46
CA ASN A 107 -1.36 -2.85 -11.90
C ASN A 107 -0.77 -2.50 -13.28
N THR A 108 0.53 -2.72 -13.44
CA THR A 108 1.24 -2.53 -14.70
C THR A 108 0.67 -3.42 -15.80
N ARG A 109 0.45 -4.70 -15.51
CA ARG A 109 -0.13 -5.65 -16.48
C ARG A 109 -1.56 -5.27 -16.87
N PHE A 110 -2.36 -4.80 -15.92
CA PHE A 110 -3.73 -4.37 -16.19
C PHE A 110 -3.72 -3.22 -17.20
N VAL A 111 -2.90 -2.19 -16.99
CA VAL A 111 -2.77 -1.06 -17.93
C VAL A 111 -2.29 -1.50 -19.31
N HIS A 112 -1.42 -2.52 -19.40
CA HIS A 112 -0.91 -3.02 -20.68
C HIS A 112 -1.89 -3.92 -21.45
N VAL A 113 -2.77 -4.65 -20.74
CA VAL A 113 -3.69 -5.63 -21.35
C VAL A 113 -5.09 -5.06 -21.57
N ALA A 114 -5.53 -4.15 -20.69
CA ALA A 114 -6.82 -3.51 -20.78
C ALA A 114 -6.86 -2.51 -21.94
N THR A 115 -8.03 -2.40 -22.56
CA THR A 115 -8.36 -1.33 -23.49
C THR A 115 -8.61 -0.03 -22.73
N ASP A 116 -8.44 1.13 -23.39
CA ASP A 116 -8.74 2.43 -22.78
C ASP A 116 -10.17 2.49 -22.22
N ALA A 117 -11.15 1.90 -22.90
CA ALA A 117 -12.53 1.85 -22.42
C ALA A 117 -12.67 1.05 -21.11
N GLU A 118 -11.99 -0.10 -20.99
CA GLU A 118 -11.95 -0.91 -19.78
C GLU A 118 -11.27 -0.15 -18.62
N ILE A 119 -10.20 0.60 -18.90
CA ILE A 119 -9.51 1.41 -17.89
C ILE A 119 -10.40 2.59 -17.45
N VAL A 120 -11.07 3.29 -18.38
CA VAL A 120 -12.03 4.37 -18.05
C VAL A 120 -13.14 3.85 -17.16
N GLU A 121 -13.72 2.68 -17.49
CA GLU A 121 -14.80 2.10 -16.69
C GLU A 121 -14.31 1.71 -15.29
N PHE A 122 -13.13 1.09 -15.19
CA PHE A 122 -12.50 0.77 -13.91
C PHE A 122 -12.31 2.03 -13.07
N VAL A 123 -11.70 3.08 -13.62
CA VAL A 123 -11.44 4.34 -12.92
C VAL A 123 -12.75 5.01 -12.47
N ARG A 124 -13.79 5.00 -13.32
CA ARG A 124 -15.12 5.51 -12.97
C ARG A 124 -15.71 4.77 -11.76
N ALA A 125 -15.69 3.44 -11.79
CA ALA A 125 -16.21 2.60 -10.72
C ALA A 125 -15.43 2.79 -9.41
N MET A 126 -14.10 2.87 -9.48
CA MET A 126 -13.26 3.07 -8.30
C MET A 126 -13.46 4.44 -7.64
N ARG A 127 -13.71 5.50 -8.42
CA ARG A 127 -13.92 6.86 -7.89
C ARG A 127 -15.31 7.10 -7.32
N SER A 128 -16.34 6.55 -7.96
CA SER A 128 -17.72 6.96 -7.74
C SER A 128 -18.69 5.82 -7.43
N GLY A 129 -18.24 4.58 -7.61
CA GLY A 129 -19.05 3.40 -7.36
C GLY A 129 -19.25 3.12 -5.88
N THR A 130 -20.33 2.41 -5.60
CA THR A 130 -20.58 1.73 -4.33
C THR A 130 -19.50 0.69 -4.02
N PRO A 131 -19.36 0.24 -2.76
CA PRO A 131 -18.40 -0.81 -2.42
C PRO A 131 -18.51 -2.08 -3.29
N ASP A 132 -19.72 -2.47 -3.66
CA ASP A 132 -19.98 -3.63 -4.52
C ASP A 132 -19.62 -3.36 -6.00
N GLU A 133 -19.75 -2.12 -6.47
CA GLU A 133 -19.26 -1.72 -7.81
C GLU A 133 -17.74 -1.68 -7.87
N GLN A 134 -17.09 -1.21 -6.80
CA GLN A 134 -15.63 -1.23 -6.69
C GLN A 134 -15.09 -2.65 -6.67
N GLU A 135 -15.74 -3.55 -5.92
CA GLU A 135 -15.37 -4.97 -5.87
C GLU A 135 -15.55 -5.64 -7.23
N ARG A 136 -16.68 -5.41 -7.90
CA ARG A 136 -16.90 -5.91 -9.26
C ARG A 136 -15.87 -5.36 -10.25
N ALA A 137 -15.52 -4.08 -10.17
CA ALA A 137 -14.50 -3.50 -11.05
C ALA A 137 -13.13 -4.16 -10.86
N VAL A 138 -12.77 -4.49 -9.61
CA VAL A 138 -11.54 -5.22 -9.29
C VAL A 138 -11.59 -6.67 -9.81
N ASP A 139 -12.73 -7.34 -9.66
CA ASP A 139 -12.93 -8.70 -10.18
C ASP A 139 -12.84 -8.74 -11.71
N GLU A 140 -13.46 -7.77 -12.41
CA GLU A 140 -13.36 -7.63 -13.87
C GLU A 140 -11.92 -7.31 -14.31
N ALA A 141 -11.20 -6.45 -13.58
CA ALA A 141 -9.79 -6.22 -13.82
C ALA A 141 -8.96 -7.51 -13.66
N GLY A 142 -9.31 -8.36 -12.68
CA GLY A 142 -8.74 -9.70 -12.53
C GLY A 142 -8.94 -10.59 -13.76
N LYS A 143 -10.15 -10.60 -14.34
CA LYS A 143 -10.44 -11.35 -15.57
C LYS A 143 -9.69 -10.81 -16.79
N ILE A 144 -9.51 -9.49 -16.87
CA ILE A 144 -8.68 -8.87 -17.92
C ILE A 144 -7.23 -9.31 -17.80
N LEU A 145 -6.69 -9.39 -16.58
CA LEU A 145 -5.34 -9.90 -16.35
C LEU A 145 -5.20 -11.35 -16.82
N GLU A 146 -6.17 -12.21 -16.54
CA GLU A 146 -6.21 -13.61 -17.01
C GLU A 146 -6.20 -13.71 -18.54
N ARG A 147 -6.90 -12.82 -19.25
CA ARG A 147 -6.89 -12.71 -20.73
C ARG A 147 -5.46 -12.53 -21.27
N GLY A 148 -4.64 -11.76 -20.55
CA GLY A 148 -3.23 -11.53 -20.90
C GLY A 148 -2.35 -12.79 -20.77
N TYR A 149 -2.67 -13.72 -19.86
CA TYR A 149 -1.95 -14.99 -19.72
C TYR A 149 -2.42 -16.07 -20.70
N GLY A 150 -3.64 -15.95 -21.22
CA GLY A 150 -4.25 -16.90 -22.15
C GLY A 150 -3.79 -16.78 -23.61
N SER A 151 -2.96 -15.78 -23.95
CA SER A 151 -2.33 -15.71 -25.28
C SER A 151 -0.98 -16.42 -25.26
N PRO A 152 -0.82 -17.61 -25.87
CA PRO A 152 0.50 -18.15 -26.10
C PRO A 152 1.23 -17.18 -27.02
N THR A 153 2.22 -16.47 -26.49
CA THR A 153 3.21 -15.77 -27.27
C THR A 153 3.77 -16.76 -28.27
N ALA A 154 3.45 -16.60 -29.55
CA ALA A 154 4.01 -17.41 -30.62
C ALA A 154 5.53 -17.39 -30.45
N ALA A 155 6.11 -18.57 -30.22
CA ALA A 155 7.56 -18.73 -30.14
C ALA A 155 8.18 -18.12 -31.41
N PRO A 156 9.30 -17.39 -31.31
CA PRO A 156 9.99 -16.90 -32.50
C PRO A 156 10.36 -18.11 -33.36
N ALA A 157 9.88 -18.11 -34.61
CA ALA A 157 10.28 -19.09 -35.61
C ALA A 157 11.81 -19.05 -35.73
N GLY A 158 12.47 -20.14 -35.32
CA GLY A 158 13.91 -20.28 -35.49
C GLY A 158 14.27 -20.24 -36.98
N PRO A 159 15.47 -19.73 -37.33
CA PRO A 159 15.90 -19.68 -38.72
C PRO A 159 16.05 -21.10 -39.29
N SER A 160 15.51 -21.28 -40.50
CA SER A 160 15.64 -22.48 -41.33
C SER A 160 17.05 -22.70 -41.84
#